data_AF-A0A2M8PLY3-F1
#
_entry.id   AF-A0A2M8PLY3-F1
#
_cell.length_a   1.000
_cell.length_b   1.000
_cell.length_c   1.000
_cell.angle_alpha   90.00
_cell.angle_beta   90.00
_cell.angle_gamma   90.00
#
_symmetry.space_group_name_H-M   'P 1'
#
loop_
_entity.id
_entity.type
_entity.pdbx_description
1 polymer ?
#
loop_
_entity_poly.entity_id
_entity_poly.type
_entity_poly.pdbx_seq_one_letter_code
_entity_poly.pdbx_strand_id
1 'polypeptide(L)'
;MTMRTHRLAFSVATFFILVVSQAWAAKKPLDHDSYDRWNRLSQPTISNDGQWVLYTVSPAKGTPIVRAVKIATGAQYELKDSRNARFT
;
A
#
# COMPACT_ATOMS: atom_id res chain seq x y z
N MET A 1 10.51 -18.58 48.23
CA MET A 1 9.63 -17.38 48.21
C MET A 1 9.93 -16.52 46.98
N THR A 2 9.92 -17.10 45.77
CA THR A 2 10.31 -16.44 44.51
C THR A 2 9.20 -16.48 43.46
N MET A 3 8.28 -17.45 43.49
CA MET A 3 7.19 -17.55 42.50
C MET A 3 6.13 -16.42 42.56
N ARG A 4 5.91 -15.79 43.72
CA ARG A 4 4.91 -14.70 43.87
C ARG A 4 5.38 -13.40 43.23
N THR A 5 6.67 -13.09 43.34
CA THR A 5 7.28 -11.89 42.75
C THR A 5 7.40 -12.00 41.24
N HIS A 6 7.67 -13.19 40.68
CA HIS A 6 7.65 -13.39 39.22
C HIS A 6 6.24 -13.25 38.62
N ARG A 7 5.18 -13.70 39.32
CA ARG A 7 3.78 -13.55 38.87
C ARG A 7 3.32 -12.08 38.87
N LEU A 8 3.74 -11.31 39.87
CA LEU A 8 3.49 -9.87 39.95
C LEU A 8 4.28 -9.10 38.88
N ALA A 9 5.57 -9.42 38.70
CA ALA A 9 6.41 -8.82 37.66
C ALA A 9 5.86 -9.09 36.25
N PHE A 10 5.42 -10.31 35.98
CA PHE A 10 4.82 -10.68 34.69
C PHE A 10 3.49 -9.94 34.42
N SER A 11 2.68 -9.74 35.46
CA SER A 11 1.42 -8.99 35.36
C SER A 11 1.65 -7.51 35.09
N VAL A 12 2.65 -6.91 35.75
CA VAL A 12 3.06 -5.52 35.52
C VAL A 12 3.64 -5.33 34.12
N ALA A 13 4.48 -6.26 33.65
CA ALA A 13 5.02 -6.24 32.30
C ALA A 13 3.91 -6.35 31.24
N THR A 14 2.93 -7.25 31.45
CA THR A 14 1.79 -7.41 30.53
C THR A 14 0.92 -6.15 30.50
N PHE A 15 0.64 -5.55 31.67
CA PHE A 15 -0.09 -4.29 31.74
C PHE A 15 0.65 -3.16 31.01
N PHE A 16 1.97 -3.06 31.18
CA PHE A 16 2.79 -2.06 30.51
C PHE A 16 2.79 -2.24 28.98
N ILE A 17 2.88 -3.48 28.49
CA ILE A 17 2.81 -3.81 27.06
C ILE A 17 1.43 -3.44 26.47
N LEU A 18 0.34 -3.69 27.21
CA LEU A 18 -1.02 -3.35 26.78
C LEU A 18 -1.26 -1.83 26.70
N VAL A 19 -0.63 -1.04 27.57
CA VAL A 19 -0.73 0.44 27.52
C VAL A 19 0.08 1.00 26.36
N VAL A 20 1.28 0.49 26.10
CA VAL A 20 2.12 0.94 24.98
C VAL A 20 1.48 0.64 23.62
N SER A 21 0.78 -0.48 23.46
CA SER A 21 0.19 -0.86 22.16
C SER A 21 -0.87 0.12 21.63
N GLN A 22 -1.55 0.85 22.52
CA GLN A 22 -2.60 1.80 22.10
C GLN A 22 -2.04 3.10 21.52
N ALA A 23 -0.79 3.47 21.84
CA ALA A 23 -0.16 4.69 21.34
C ALA A 23 0.22 4.62 19.85
N TRP A 24 0.30 3.41 19.28
CA TRP A 24 0.69 3.18 17.88
C TRP A 24 -0.49 3.03 16.91
N ALA A 25 -1.73 3.14 17.41
CA ALA A 25 -2.94 2.93 16.63
C ALA A 25 -3.51 4.21 15.97
N ALA A 26 -2.86 5.36 16.15
CA ALA A 26 -3.32 6.61 15.54
C ALA A 26 -3.07 6.59 14.03
N LYS A 27 -4.14 6.72 13.23
CA LYS A 27 -4.03 6.93 11.78
C LYS A 27 -3.28 8.24 11.54
N LYS A 28 -2.49 8.31 10.46
CA LYS A 28 -1.81 9.55 10.05
C LYS A 28 -2.86 10.69 9.96
N PRO A 29 -2.67 11.82 10.65
CA PRO A 29 -3.51 13.00 10.49
C PRO A 29 -3.53 13.46 9.02
N LEU A 30 -4.66 14.03 8.59
CA LEU A 30 -4.78 14.56 7.23
C LEU A 30 -3.95 15.84 7.10
N ASP A 31 -2.89 15.79 6.28
CA ASP A 31 -1.97 16.89 5.99
C ASP A 31 -1.86 17.13 4.47
N HIS A 32 -1.15 18.18 4.04
CA HIS A 32 -1.03 18.52 2.62
C HIS A 32 -0.37 17.38 1.81
N ASP A 33 0.63 16.72 2.39
CA ASP A 33 1.30 15.54 1.82
C ASP A 33 0.35 14.37 1.56
N SER A 34 -0.83 14.36 2.20
CA SER A 34 -1.84 13.34 1.94
C SER A 34 -2.46 13.47 0.55
N TYR A 35 -2.50 14.66 -0.03
CA TYR A 35 -2.99 14.88 -1.40
C TYR A 35 -1.94 14.49 -2.46
N ASP A 36 -0.66 14.67 -2.16
CA ASP A 36 0.44 14.30 -3.07
C ASP A 36 0.51 12.79 -3.35
N ARG A 37 -0.15 11.98 -2.53
CA ARG A 37 -0.29 10.53 -2.74
C ARG A 37 -1.31 10.15 -3.80
N TRP A 38 -2.16 11.08 -4.26
CA TRP A 38 -3.17 10.76 -5.27
C TRP A 38 -2.52 10.59 -6.65
N ASN A 39 -2.73 9.42 -7.25
CA ASN A 39 -2.31 9.15 -8.63
C ASN A 39 -3.46 9.36 -9.62
N ARG A 40 -3.17 10.02 -10.74
CA ARG A 40 -4.08 10.08 -11.88
C ARG A 40 -3.89 8.84 -12.76
N LEU A 41 -4.98 8.17 -13.10
CA LEU A 41 -4.99 7.09 -14.09
C LEU A 41 -5.41 7.64 -15.46
N SER A 42 -4.74 7.20 -16.52
CA SER A 42 -5.02 7.64 -17.89
C SER A 42 -4.72 6.57 -18.92
N GLN A 43 -5.21 6.77 -20.15
CA GLN A 43 -5.03 5.86 -21.29
C GLN A 43 -5.40 4.38 -20.99
N PRO A 44 -6.55 4.09 -20.36
CA PRO A 44 -6.94 2.71 -20.10
C PRO A 44 -7.16 1.98 -21.43
N THR A 45 -6.54 0.82 -21.57
CA THR A 45 -6.70 -0.07 -22.74
C THR A 45 -6.91 -1.50 -22.24
N ILE A 46 -7.77 -2.26 -22.90
CA ILE A 46 -8.05 -3.66 -22.57
C ILE A 46 -7.55 -4.52 -23.72
N SER A 47 -6.97 -5.69 -23.41
CA SER A 47 -6.55 -6.64 -24.44
C SER A 47 -7.76 -7.25 -25.15
N ASN A 48 -7.59 -7.70 -26.40
CA ASN A 48 -8.68 -8.28 -27.19
C ASN A 48 -9.32 -9.52 -26.55
N ASP A 49 -8.54 -10.28 -25.78
CA ASP A 49 -9.01 -11.45 -25.02
C ASP A 49 -9.61 -11.10 -23.65
N GLY A 50 -9.62 -9.81 -23.27
CA GLY A 50 -10.13 -9.31 -21.98
C GLY A 50 -9.30 -9.72 -20.77
N GLN A 51 -8.16 -10.40 -20.94
CA GLN A 51 -7.37 -10.90 -19.82
C GLN A 51 -6.50 -9.83 -19.16
N TRP A 52 -6.21 -8.75 -19.88
CA TRP A 52 -5.28 -7.71 -19.46
C TRP A 52 -5.87 -6.32 -19.56
N VAL A 53 -5.51 -5.48 -18.60
CA VAL A 53 -5.77 -4.04 -18.63
C VAL A 53 -4.46 -3.31 -18.50
N LEU A 54 -4.23 -2.35 -19.40
CA LEU A 54 -3.10 -1.46 -19.40
C LEU A 54 -3.56 -0.05 -19.03
N TYR A 55 -2.84 0.63 -18.16
CA TYR A 55 -3.11 2.04 -17.84
C TYR A 55 -1.84 2.77 -17.39
N THR A 56 -1.83 4.08 -17.59
CA THR A 56 -0.75 4.97 -17.15
C THR A 56 -1.08 5.56 -15.78
N VAL A 57 -0.17 5.40 -14.82
CA VAL A 57 -0.25 5.97 -13.47
C VAL A 57 0.65 7.19 -13.40
N SER A 58 0.06 8.37 -13.19
CA SER A 58 0.77 9.64 -13.06
C SER A 58 0.66 10.18 -11.62
N PRO A 59 1.74 10.17 -10.83
CA PRO A 59 1.74 10.80 -9.51
C PRO A 59 1.68 12.33 -9.63
N ALA A 60 1.29 13.01 -8.56
CA ALA A 60 1.32 14.48 -8.51
C ALA A 60 2.74 15.05 -8.74
N LYS A 61 3.76 14.31 -8.31
CA LYS A 61 5.17 14.63 -8.51
C LYS A 61 5.93 13.38 -8.94
N GLY A 62 6.72 13.49 -10.01
CA GLY A 62 7.57 12.41 -10.51
C GLY A 62 7.22 11.96 -11.92
N THR A 63 7.79 10.82 -12.33
CA THR A 63 7.65 10.27 -13.67
C THR A 63 6.44 9.33 -13.74
N PRO A 64 5.56 9.45 -14.74
CA PRO A 64 4.50 8.48 -14.98
C PRO A 64 5.06 7.10 -15.33
N ILE A 65 4.34 6.05 -14.91
CA ILE A 65 4.64 4.65 -15.24
C ILE A 65 3.44 4.00 -15.91
N VAL A 66 3.68 3.01 -16.76
CA VAL A 66 2.60 2.18 -17.30
C VAL A 66 2.51 0.88 -16.51
N ARG A 67 1.28 0.46 -16.21
CA ARG A 67 0.99 -0.76 -15.50
C ARG A 67 0.10 -1.67 -16.34
N ALA A 68 0.49 -2.93 -16.45
CA ALA A 68 -0.33 -4.00 -17.00
C ALA A 68 -0.87 -4.85 -15.84
N VAL A 69 -2.17 -5.11 -15.82
CA VAL A 69 -2.85 -5.90 -14.79
C VAL A 69 -3.54 -7.08 -15.44
N LYS A 70 -3.27 -8.29 -14.95
CA LYS A 70 -4.00 -9.50 -15.32
C LYS A 70 -5.28 -9.58 -14.49
N ILE A 71 -6.44 -9.62 -15.15
CA ILE A 71 -7.73 -9.52 -14.47
C ILE A 71 -8.03 -10.75 -13.62
N ALA A 72 -7.72 -11.95 -14.12
CA ALA A 72 -8.04 -13.20 -13.43
C ALA A 72 -7.32 -13.38 -12.09
N THR A 73 -6.09 -12.87 -11.97
CA THR A 73 -5.25 -13.07 -10.78
C THR A 73 -4.97 -11.78 -10.01
N GLY A 74 -5.23 -10.62 -10.60
CA GLY A 74 -4.81 -9.33 -10.06
C GLY A 74 -3.30 -9.09 -10.13
N ALA A 75 -2.53 -9.96 -10.80
CA ALA A 75 -1.10 -9.78 -10.97
C ALA A 75 -0.80 -8.49 -11.75
N GLN A 76 0.19 -7.73 -11.29
CA GLN A 76 0.53 -6.41 -11.85
C GLN A 76 1.97 -6.38 -12.30
N TYR A 77 2.21 -5.77 -13.46
CA TYR A 77 3.53 -5.61 -14.07
C TYR A 77 3.75 -4.14 -14.36
N GLU A 78 4.93 -3.65 -13.99
CA GLU A 78 5.34 -2.28 -14.25
C GLU A 78 6.21 -2.23 -15.50
N LEU A 79 5.79 -1.40 -16.46
CA LEU A 79 6.49 -1.17 -17.71
C LEU A 79 7.20 0.18 -17.59
N LYS A 80 8.43 0.14 -17.08
CA LYS A 80 9.28 1.33 -16.92
C LYS A 80 9.60 1.93 -18.30
N ASP A 81 9.63 3.27 -18.38
CA ASP A 81 9.94 4.05 -19.59
C ASP A 81 9.01 3.85 -20.82
N SER A 82 7.93 3.09 -20.67
CA SER A 82 6.93 2.89 -21.73
C SER A 82 5.94 4.05 -21.73
N ARG A 83 6.06 5.00 -22.66
CA ARG A 83 5.15 6.18 -22.71
C ARG A 83 3.84 5.92 -23.46
N ASN A 84 3.74 4.86 -24.25
CA ASN A 84 2.57 4.51 -25.07
C ASN A 84 2.51 2.99 -25.32
N ALA A 85 2.52 2.19 -24.25
CA ALA A 85 2.34 0.74 -24.44
C ALA A 85 0.93 0.46 -24.97
N ARG A 86 0.82 -0.53 -25.86
CA ARG A 86 -0.42 -0.98 -26.50
C ARG A 86 -0.37 -2.50 -26.65
N PHE A 87 -1.54 -3.12 -26.64
CA PHE A 87 -1.66 -4.51 -27.08
C PHE A 87 -1.50 -4.55 -28.61
N THR A 88 -0.71 -5.50 -29.11
CA THR A 88 -0.57 -5.81 -30.54
C THR A 88 -1.27 -7.14 -30.79
#